data_AF-A0A967Q1J5-F1
#
_entry.id   AF-A0A967Q1J5-F1
#
_cell.length_a   1.000
_cell.length_b   1.000
_cell.length_c   1.000
_cell.angle_alpha   90.00
_cell.angle_beta   90.00
_cell.angle_gamma   90.00
#
_symmetry.space_group_name_H-M   'P 1'
#
loop_
_entity.id
_entity.type
_entity.pdbx_description
1 polymer ?
#
loop_
_entity_poly.entity_id
_entity_poly.type
_entity_poly.pdbx_seq_one_letter_code
_entity_poly.pdbx_strand_id
1 'polypeptide(L)' 'MEIPHVEPTFETNVPGLFIAGELSGLGLIHNAIEQGRAAMDTVAKKRADKGQLDVVIVGAGPAGLAATLG' A
#
# COMPACT_ATOMS: atom_id res chain seq x y z
N MET A 1 19.97 -7.69 -0.27
CA MET A 1 18.52 -7.89 -0.40
C MET A 1 17.97 -6.61 -0.99
N GLU A 2 17.52 -6.63 -2.25
CA GLU A 2 16.95 -5.45 -2.91
C GLU A 2 15.53 -5.25 -2.37
N ILE A 3 15.36 -4.27 -1.50
CA ILE A 3 14.03 -3.82 -1.06
C ILE A 3 13.63 -2.69 -2.02
N PRO A 4 12.40 -2.69 -2.56
CA PRO A 4 11.92 -1.57 -3.35
C PRO A 4 12.09 -0.26 -2.59
N HIS A 5 12.65 0.77 -3.24
CA HIS A 5 12.66 2.10 -2.64
C HIS A 5 11.22 2.62 -2.58
N VAL A 6 10.77 2.90 -1.37
CA VAL A 6 9.44 3.47 -1.11
C VAL A 6 9.59 4.74 -0.30
N GLU A 7 8.77 5.73 -0.61
CA GLU A 7 8.62 6.92 0.21
C GLU A 7 7.98 6.58 1.56
N PRO A 8 8.01 7.47 2.57
CA PRO A 8 7.29 7.27 3.83
C PRO A 8 5.78 7.04 3.67
N THR A 9 5.22 7.43 2.53
CA THR A 9 3.83 7.19 2.11
C THR A 9 3.61 5.81 1.48
N PHE A 10 4.64 4.97 1.42
CA PHE A 10 4.66 3.67 0.75
C PHE A 10 4.49 3.72 -0.77
N GLU A 11 4.51 4.92 -1.36
CA GLU A 11 4.54 5.11 -2.82
C GLU A 11 5.93 4.75 -3.34
N THR A 12 5.97 4.02 -4.45
CA THR A 12 7.22 3.64 -5.12
C THR A 12 7.73 4.79 -6.01
N ASN A 13 8.84 4.55 -6.70
CA ASN A 13 9.28 5.44 -7.78
C ASN A 13 8.36 5.42 -9.03
N VAL A 14 7.36 4.52 -9.08
CA VAL A 14 6.31 4.53 -10.08
C VAL A 14 5.07 5.25 -9.50
N PRO A 15 4.68 6.42 -10.04
CA PRO A 15 3.57 7.19 -9.51
C PRO A 15 2.26 6.38 -9.51
N GLY A 16 1.54 6.42 -8.39
CA GLY A 16 0.30 5.67 -8.20
C GLY A 16 0.48 4.20 -7.81
N LEU A 17 1.72 3.68 -7.76
CA LEU A 17 2.02 2.33 -7.30
C LEU A 17 2.55 2.35 -5.87
N PHE A 18 1.91 1.58 -4.99
CA PHE A 18 2.22 1.49 -3.57
C PHE A 18 2.62 0.06 -3.20
N ILE A 19 3.56 -0.09 -2.26
CA ILE A 19 4.01 -1.39 -1.75
C ILE A 19 3.94 -1.39 -0.22
N ALA A 20 3.20 -2.34 0.33
CA ALA A 20 3.05 -2.57 1.76
C ALA A 20 3.12 -4.07 2.08
N GLY A 21 3.52 -4.41 3.31
CA GLY A 21 3.69 -5.78 3.77
C GLY A 21 5.14 -6.26 3.70
N GLU A 22 5.34 -7.57 3.70
CA GLU A 22 6.67 -8.20 3.85
C GLU A 22 7.67 -7.83 2.74
N LEU A 23 7.17 -7.40 1.56
CA LEU A 23 8.01 -6.92 0.47
C LEU A 23 8.84 -5.67 0.87
N SER A 24 8.44 -4.96 1.93
CA SER A 24 9.19 -3.84 2.50
C SER A 24 10.38 -4.28 3.37
N GLY A 25 10.60 -5.58 3.57
CA GLY A 25 11.68 -6.14 4.40
C GLY A 25 11.49 -5.96 5.92
N LEU A 26 10.38 -5.36 6.36
CA LEU A 26 10.04 -5.16 7.77
C LEU A 26 9.11 -6.28 8.23
N GLY A 27 9.69 -7.45 8.54
CA GLY A 27 8.94 -8.59 9.06
C GLY A 27 8.07 -8.20 10.27
N LEU A 28 6.97 -8.94 10.47
CA LEU A 28 5.89 -8.83 11.48
C LEU A 28 4.52 -8.44 10.88
N ILE A 29 3.48 -9.19 11.26
CA ILE A 29 2.08 -8.97 10.84
C ILE A 29 1.60 -7.57 11.22
N HIS A 30 1.97 -7.09 12.42
CA HIS A 30 1.60 -5.76 12.90
C HIS A 30 2.10 -4.65 11.96
N ASN A 31 3.36 -4.75 11.52
CA ASN A 31 3.94 -3.79 10.59
C ASN A 31 3.21 -3.84 9.24
N ALA A 32 2.95 -5.02 8.71
CA ALA A 32 2.22 -5.17 7.45
C ALA A 32 0.82 -4.51 7.50
N ILE A 33 0.10 -4.66 8.62
CA ILE A 33 -1.21 -4.02 8.82
C ILE A 33 -1.07 -2.49 8.82
N GLU A 34 -0.13 -1.94 9.60
CA GLU A 34 0.06 -0.49 9.71
C GLU A 34 0.47 0.13 8.38
N GLN A 35 1.36 -0.53 7.64
CA GLN A 35 1.77 -0.11 6.30
C GLN A 35 0.59 -0.10 5.32
N GLY A 36 -0.27 -1.13 5.36
CA GLY A 36 -1.47 -1.19 4.53
C GLY A 36 -2.43 -0.01 4.78
N ARG A 37 -2.66 0.33 6.06
CA ARG A 37 -3.47 1.49 6.45
C ARG A 37 -2.85 2.81 5.99
N ALA A 38 -1.57 3.02 6.28
CA ALA A 38 -0.86 4.26 5.94
C ALA A 38 -0.76 4.50 4.42
N ALA A 39 -0.59 3.44 3.63
CA ALA A 39 -0.66 3.53 2.17
C ALA A 39 -2.05 4.02 1.71
N MET A 40 -3.11 3.46 2.28
CA MET A 40 -4.49 3.85 1.96
C MET A 40 -4.83 5.29 2.37
N ASP A 41 -4.29 5.80 3.48
CA ASP A 41 -4.44 7.22 3.87
C ASP A 41 -3.88 8.18 2.79
N THR A 42 -2.88 7.72 2.03
CA THR A 42 -2.32 8.49 0.91
C THR A 42 -3.18 8.32 -0.34
N VAL A 43 -3.57 7.09 -0.67
CA VAL A 43 -4.44 6.80 -1.82
C VAL A 43 -5.78 7.53 -1.71
N ALA A 44 -6.37 7.60 -0.52
CA ALA A 44 -7.67 8.23 -0.28
C ALA A 44 -7.69 9.74 -0.58
N LYS A 45 -6.53 10.40 -0.58
CA LYS A 45 -6.37 11.82 -0.96
C LYS A 45 -6.36 12.03 -2.48
N LYS A 46 -6.14 10.96 -3.24
CA LYS A 46 -6.22 10.94 -4.71
C LYS A 46 -7.63 10.49 -5.12
N ARG A 47 -8.09 10.94 -6.28
CA ARG A 47 -9.37 10.53 -6.88
C ARG A 47 -9.10 10.06 -8.29
N ALA A 48 -9.68 8.94 -8.67
CA ALA A 48 -9.60 8.48 -10.04
C ALA A 48 -10.50 9.31 -10.96
N ASP A 49 -10.16 9.30 -12.24
CA ASP A 49 -11.01 9.90 -13.26
C ASP A 49 -12.33 9.13 -13.40
N LYS A 50 -13.34 9.80 -13.97
CA LYS A 50 -14.68 9.21 -14.13
C LYS A 50 -14.60 7.93 -14.97
N GLY A 51 -15.08 6.82 -14.39
CA GLY A 51 -15.09 5.51 -15.04
C GLY A 51 -13.89 4.62 -14.73
N GLN A 52 -12.98 5.06 -13.86
CA GLN A 52 -11.88 4.25 -13.33
C GLN A 52 -12.13 3.86 -11.87
N LEU A 53 -11.44 2.80 -11.42
CA LEU A 53 -11.41 2.43 -10.01
C LEU A 53 -10.51 3.39 -9.25
N ASP A 54 -10.93 3.84 -8.06
CA ASP A 54 -10.10 4.67 -7.18
C ASP A 54 -8.83 3.94 -6.73
N VAL A 55 -8.93 2.62 -6.51
CA VAL A 55 -7.83 1.76 -6.08
C VAL A 55 -8.07 0.32 -6.52
N VAL A 56 -6.98 -0.39 -6.80
CA VAL A 56 -6.97 -1.85 -6.97
C VAL A 56 -5.95 -2.42 -5.98
N ILE A 57 -6.40 -3.32 -5.12
CA ILE A 57 -5.55 -3.99 -4.13
C ILE A 57 -5.14 -5.35 -4.69
N VAL A 58 -3.84 -5.62 -4.74
CA VAL A 58 -3.29 -6.89 -5.19
C VAL A 58 -2.64 -7.61 -4.01
N GLY A 59 -3.24 -8.71 -3.58
CA GLY A 59 -2.76 -9.54 -2.47
C GLY A 59 -3.74 -9.57 -1.28
N ALA A 60 -3.89 -10.75 -0.67
CA ALA A 60 -4.84 -11.00 0.42
C ALA A 60 -4.14 -11.25 1.78
N GLY A 61 -2.88 -10.82 1.91
CA GLY A 61 -2.15 -10.86 3.17
C GLY A 61 -2.60 -9.77 4.15
N PRO A 62 -1.98 -9.66 5.34
CA PRO A 62 -2.37 -8.70 6.36
C PRO A 62 -2.41 -7.24 5.87
N ALA A 63 -1.44 -6.82 5.05
CA ALA A 63 -1.43 -5.48 4.46
C ALA A 63 -2.61 -5.25 3.50
N GLY A 64 -2.93 -6.22 2.66
CA GLY A 64 -4.05 -6.13 1.70
C GLY A 64 -5.41 -6.13 2.40
N LEU A 65 -5.57 -6.96 3.45
CA LEU A 65 -6.77 -6.95 4.29
C LEU A 65 -6.92 -5.62 5.04
N ALA A 66 -5.84 -5.10 5.62
CA ALA A 66 -5.85 -3.78 6.26
C ALA A 66 -6.19 -2.66 5.27
N ALA A 67 -5.65 -2.71 4.06
CA ALA A 67 -5.98 -1.74 3.01
C ALA A 67 -7.45 -1.81 2.53
N THR A 68 -8.10 -2.96 2.71
CA THR A 68 -9.50 -3.17 2.29
C THR A 68 -10.50 -2.82 3.41
N LEU A 69 -10.16 -3.10 4.68
CA LEU A 69 -11.10 -3.06 5.81
C LEU A 69 -10.79 -1.97 6.86
N GLY A 70 -9.59 -1.39 6.83
CA GLY A 70 -9.03 -0.57 7.90
C GLY A 70 -9.23 0.94 7.79
#